data_AF-A0A974WIU3-F1
#
_entry.id   AF-A0A974WIU3-F1
#
_cell.length_a   1.000
_cell.length_b   1.000
_cell.length_c   1.000
_cell.angle_alpha   90.00
_cell.angle_beta   90.00
_cell.angle_gamma   90.00
#
_symmetry.space_group_name_H-M   'P 1'
#
loop_
_entity.id
_entity.type
_entity.pdbx_description
1 polymer ?
#
loop_
_entity_poly.entity_id
_entity_poly.type
_entity_poly.pdbx_seq_one_letter_code
_entity_poly.pdbx_strand_id
1 'polypeptide(L)'
;MSNQNQIEIFQSANGQTEVEVRFQEETIWLSQKQMATLFEKDTDTIGLHLKNIFNEQELDEHSTTEDYSVVQKEGSRNVKRTIKHYNLDAIISVGYRVNSKRGTQFRIWATQRLKDYLVQGYAINQKRLEQTQQEVKLLKSGIQILSRAIESKAEEAGFEWLDQYAKGLELLDDYDHEQLDKKGITLRKATYPKPEVYQAIIEEMKKDFDSAVFGVEKDEGFYGAIAQIEKGFDSEDFYPSLEEKAAMLLYLIIKNHAFVDGNKRIGAACFLLFLKENNLLHDRQGNLLISNEALASLTLFVAASKPEEMETVKNIIVSVLNRNQ
;
A
#
# COMPACT_ATOMS: atom_id res chain seq x y z
N MET A 1 24.63 9.09 4.56
CA MET A 1 25.27 8.41 3.42
C MET A 1 24.40 8.67 2.21
N SER A 2 24.99 9.20 1.14
CA SER A 2 24.29 9.63 -0.08
C SER A 2 23.68 8.43 -0.79
N ASN A 3 22.35 8.34 -0.85
CA ASN A 3 21.61 7.41 -1.70
C ASN A 3 21.97 7.69 -3.17
N GLN A 4 22.99 7.00 -3.69
CA GLN A 4 23.20 6.89 -5.12
C GLN A 4 22.10 5.95 -5.64
N ASN A 5 21.04 6.52 -6.19
CA ASN A 5 19.98 5.78 -6.88
C ASN A 5 20.53 5.22 -8.20
N GLN A 6 21.36 4.19 -8.13
CA GLN A 6 21.78 3.40 -9.29
C GLN A 6 20.57 2.62 -9.79
N ILE A 7 19.82 3.17 -10.74
CA ILE A 7 18.75 2.45 -11.42
C ILE A 7 19.34 1.82 -12.69
N GLU A 8 19.30 0.50 -12.78
CA GLU A 8 19.62 -0.24 -14.01
C GLU A 8 18.53 0.04 -15.06
N ILE A 9 18.73 1.04 -15.92
CA ILE A 9 17.76 1.42 -16.97
C ILE A 9 17.71 0.40 -18.10
N PHE A 10 18.85 -0.23 -18.41
CA PHE A 10 18.98 -1.15 -19.54
C PHE A 10 20.18 -2.10 -19.34
N GLN A 11 19.93 -3.41 -19.30
CA GLN A 11 21.00 -4.42 -19.34
C GLN A 11 21.21 -4.91 -20.77
N SER A 12 22.45 -4.87 -21.25
CA SER A 12 22.85 -5.65 -22.42
C SER A 12 22.80 -7.14 -22.09
N ALA A 13 22.71 -8.00 -23.13
CA ALA A 13 22.80 -9.45 -22.99
C ALA A 13 24.05 -9.95 -22.21
N ASN A 14 25.08 -9.11 -22.07
CA ASN A 14 26.32 -9.43 -21.36
C ASN A 14 26.45 -8.77 -19.97
N GLY A 15 25.44 -8.02 -19.48
CA GLY A 15 25.45 -7.41 -18.13
C GLY A 15 26.47 -6.29 -17.87
N GLN A 16 27.20 -5.81 -18.88
CA GLN A 16 28.41 -4.99 -18.71
C GLN A 16 28.21 -3.46 -18.75
N THR A 17 26.98 -2.93 -18.67
CA THR A 17 26.80 -1.47 -18.77
C THR A 17 25.90 -0.95 -17.67
N GLU A 18 26.52 -0.53 -16.57
CA GLU A 18 25.90 0.26 -15.52
C GLU A 18 26.12 1.75 -15.85
N VAL A 19 25.04 2.45 -16.18
CA VAL A 19 25.05 3.91 -16.26
C VAL A 19 24.44 4.41 -14.96
N GLU A 20 25.20 5.16 -14.17
CA GLU A 20 24.66 5.84 -13.00
C GLU A 20 23.63 6.87 -13.48
N VAL A 21 22.42 6.80 -12.95
CA VAL A 21 21.29 7.62 -13.41
C VAL A 21 20.70 8.39 -12.25
N ARG A 22 20.11 9.54 -12.54
CA ARG A 22 19.39 10.32 -11.54
C ARG A 22 17.90 10.09 -11.70
N PHE A 23 17.23 9.86 -10.57
CA PHE A 23 15.78 9.72 -10.50
C PHE A 23 15.20 10.87 -9.70
N GLN A 24 14.37 11.69 -10.32
CA GLN A 24 13.71 12.82 -9.71
C GLN A 24 12.38 13.06 -10.43
N GLU A 25 11.33 13.41 -9.67
CA GLU A 25 10.00 13.71 -10.21
C GLU A 25 9.47 12.60 -11.13
N GLU A 26 9.63 11.35 -10.67
CA GLU A 26 9.14 10.14 -11.34
C GLU A 26 9.75 9.84 -12.73
N THR A 27 10.76 10.60 -13.15
CA THR A 27 11.47 10.38 -14.40
C THR A 27 12.97 10.20 -14.20
N ILE A 28 13.64 9.71 -15.24
CA ILE A 28 15.09 9.51 -15.27
C ILE A 28 15.76 10.69 -15.96
N TRP A 29 16.96 11.04 -15.48
CA TRP A 29 17.73 12.15 -16.03
C TRP A 29 19.14 11.71 -16.38
N LEU A 30 19.54 11.94 -17.63
CA LEU A 30 20.88 11.66 -18.13
C LEU A 30 21.53 12.91 -18.74
N SER A 31 22.81 13.10 -18.47
CA SER A 31 23.63 14.03 -19.22
C SER A 31 23.94 13.49 -20.62
N GLN A 32 24.30 14.39 -21.54
CA GLN A 32 24.77 14.03 -22.89
C GLN A 32 25.93 13.02 -22.86
N LYS A 33 26.81 13.10 -21.86
CA LYS A 33 27.92 12.16 -21.67
C LYS A 33 27.44 10.77 -21.26
N GLN A 34 26.46 10.69 -20.36
CA GLN A 34 25.87 9.40 -19.97
C GLN A 34 25.11 8.76 -21.13
N MET A 35 24.37 9.53 -21.93
CA MET A 35 23.71 9.03 -23.15
C MET A 35 24.73 8.53 -24.19
N ALA A 36 25.86 9.21 -24.35
CA ALA A 36 26.95 8.79 -25.22
C ALA A 36 27.49 7.40 -24.79
N THR A 37 27.70 7.19 -23.49
CA THR A 37 28.08 5.88 -22.94
C THR A 37 27.00 4.83 -23.14
N LEU A 38 25.73 5.16 -22.83
CA LEU A 38 24.59 4.24 -22.95
C LEU A 38 24.42 3.71 -24.38
N PHE A 39 24.53 4.59 -25.37
CA PHE A 39 24.29 4.26 -26.77
C PHE A 39 25.56 3.92 -27.56
N GLU A 40 26.72 3.88 -26.92
CA GLU A 40 28.03 3.66 -27.55
C GLU A 40 28.24 4.61 -28.75
N LYS A 41 28.09 5.92 -28.49
CA LYS A 41 28.26 7.01 -29.46
C LYS A 41 29.09 8.14 -28.88
N ASP A 42 29.61 9.00 -29.75
CA ASP A 42 30.31 10.21 -29.33
C ASP A 42 29.31 11.23 -28.77
N THR A 43 29.76 12.01 -27.78
CA THR A 43 28.96 13.08 -27.19
C THR A 43 28.42 14.04 -28.24
N ASP A 44 29.23 14.39 -29.24
CA ASP A 44 28.84 15.33 -30.30
C ASP A 44 27.68 14.79 -31.15
N THR A 45 27.66 13.47 -31.38
CA THR A 45 26.54 12.80 -32.10
C THR A 45 25.25 12.89 -31.30
N ILE A 46 25.30 12.66 -29.99
CA ILE A 46 24.14 12.82 -29.10
C ILE A 46 23.64 14.27 -29.11
N GLY A 47 24.57 15.23 -29.04
CA GLY A 47 24.25 16.66 -29.08
C GLY A 47 23.57 17.07 -30.39
N LEU A 48 24.04 16.54 -31.53
CA LEU A 48 23.40 16.77 -32.82
C LEU A 48 21.96 16.23 -32.85
N HIS A 49 21.73 15.02 -32.33
CA HIS A 49 20.39 14.44 -32.27
C HIS A 49 19.45 15.26 -31.38
N LEU A 50 19.88 15.66 -30.18
CA LEU A 50 19.10 16.52 -29.28
C LEU A 50 18.74 17.85 -29.94
N LYS A 51 19.71 18.50 -30.59
CA LYS A 51 19.47 19.74 -31.32
C LYS A 51 18.42 19.56 -32.42
N ASN A 52 18.48 18.46 -33.17
CA ASN A 52 17.50 18.19 -34.22
C ASN A 52 16.11 17.89 -33.64
N ILE A 53 16.01 17.14 -32.53
CA ILE A 53 14.74 16.86 -31.83
C ILE A 53 14.03 18.16 -31.47
N PHE A 54 14.75 19.13 -30.90
CA PHE A 54 14.15 20.43 -30.52
C PHE A 54 13.84 21.31 -31.74
N ASN A 55 14.72 21.34 -32.75
CA ASN A 55 14.47 22.10 -33.97
C ASN A 55 13.25 21.58 -34.76
N GLU A 56 13.06 20.27 -34.77
CA GLU A 56 11.91 19.60 -35.40
C GLU A 56 10.65 19.66 -34.54
N GLN A 57 10.73 20.25 -33.34
CA GLN A 57 9.64 20.35 -32.38
C GLN A 57 9.04 19.00 -31.98
N GLU A 58 9.86 17.93 -32.00
CA GLU A 58 9.44 16.62 -31.47
C GLU A 58 9.23 16.69 -29.96
N LEU A 59 10.10 17.45 -29.28
CA LEU A 59 10.03 17.72 -27.85
C LEU A 59 10.27 19.20 -27.58
N ASP A 60 9.72 19.70 -26.49
CA ASP A 60 10.00 21.03 -25.97
C ASP A 60 11.25 21.00 -25.06
N GLU A 61 12.23 21.86 -25.34
CA GLU A 61 13.51 21.86 -24.61
C GLU A 61 13.33 22.26 -23.13
N HIS A 62 12.38 23.15 -22.82
CA HIS A 62 12.16 23.60 -21.45
C HIS A 62 11.53 22.52 -20.55
N SER A 63 10.66 21.67 -21.11
CA SER A 63 10.03 20.58 -20.35
C SER A 63 10.86 19.29 -20.28
N THR A 64 11.89 19.16 -21.11
CA THR A 64 12.70 17.94 -21.21
C THR A 64 14.16 18.11 -20.77
N THR A 65 14.55 19.32 -20.33
CA THR A 65 15.90 19.60 -19.84
C THR A 65 15.90 20.25 -18.47
N GLU A 66 16.87 19.88 -17.64
CA GLU A 66 17.06 20.44 -16.29
C GLU A 66 18.54 20.60 -15.98
N ASP A 67 18.88 21.68 -15.27
CA ASP A 67 20.26 22.07 -14.98
C ASP A 67 20.71 21.60 -13.60
N TYR A 68 21.58 20.59 -13.56
CA TYR A 68 22.04 20.00 -12.32
C TYR A 68 23.43 20.46 -11.91
N SER A 69 23.59 20.82 -10.64
CA SER A 69 24.92 21.00 -10.05
C SER A 69 25.62 19.65 -9.85
N VAL A 70 26.77 19.49 -10.49
CA VAL A 70 27.64 18.31 -10.38
C VAL A 70 29.01 18.74 -9.87
N VAL A 71 29.53 18.03 -8.88
CA VAL A 71 30.90 18.21 -8.40
C VAL A 71 31.83 17.36 -9.26
N GLN A 72 32.76 18.00 -9.96
CA GLN A 72 33.81 17.33 -10.73
C GLN A 72 35.17 17.59 -10.07
N LYS A 73 36.04 16.59 -10.10
CA LYS A 73 37.42 16.71 -9.58
C LYS A 73 38.34 17.10 -10.73
N GLU A 74 38.79 18.34 -10.73
CA GLU A 74 39.75 18.87 -11.71
C GLU A 74 41.12 19.01 -11.01
N GLY A 75 42.02 18.06 -11.30
CA GLY A 75 43.29 17.94 -10.59
C GLY A 75 43.10 17.62 -9.10
N SER A 76 43.53 18.53 -8.22
CA SER A 76 43.38 18.41 -6.76
C SER A 76 42.14 19.11 -6.18
N ARG A 77 41.34 19.82 -7.00
CA ARG A 77 40.21 20.63 -6.52
C ARG A 77 38.88 20.05 -6.97
N ASN A 78 37.88 20.18 -6.10
CA ASN A 78 36.48 19.90 -6.42
C ASN A 78 35.83 21.18 -6.93
N VAL A 79 35.36 21.15 -8.18
CA VAL A 79 34.70 22.27 -8.85
C VAL A 79 33.23 21.91 -9.07
N LYS A 80 32.31 22.80 -8.66
CA LYS A 80 30.88 22.67 -8.99
C LYS A 80 30.63 23.24 -10.37
N ARG A 81 30.07 22.43 -11.27
CA ARG A 81 29.57 22.88 -12.57
C ARG A 81 28.09 22.57 -12.68
N THR A 82 27.37 23.45 -13.37
CA THR A 82 26.01 23.18 -13.81
C THR A 82 26.07 22.41 -15.12
N ILE A 83 25.43 21.25 -15.17
CA ILE A 83 25.38 20.37 -16.34
C ILE A 83 23.92 20.10 -16.69
N LYS A 84 23.56 20.39 -17.94
CA LYS A 84 22.24 20.09 -18.48
C LYS A 84 22.03 18.58 -18.57
N HIS A 85 20.91 18.11 -18.02
CA HIS A 85 20.43 16.74 -18.13
C HIS A 85 19.14 16.72 -18.93
N TYR A 86 18.84 15.54 -19.46
CA TYR A 86 17.72 15.28 -20.35
C TYR A 86 16.87 14.17 -19.76
N ASN A 87 15.55 14.35 -19.79
CA ASN A 87 14.60 13.44 -19.19
C ASN A 87 14.42 12.14 -20.03
N LEU A 88 13.56 11.23 -19.57
CA LEU A 88 13.28 9.97 -20.26
C LEU A 88 12.84 10.16 -21.72
N ASP A 89 12.01 11.15 -22.02
CA ASP A 89 11.48 11.37 -23.37
C ASP A 89 12.60 11.71 -24.35
N ALA A 90 13.49 12.63 -23.97
CA ALA A 90 14.66 12.97 -24.75
C ALA A 90 15.61 11.78 -24.93
N ILE A 91 15.79 10.96 -23.89
CA ILE A 91 16.61 9.73 -23.97
C ILE A 91 16.00 8.73 -24.96
N ILE A 92 14.68 8.55 -24.93
CA ILE A 92 13.95 7.67 -25.86
C ILE A 92 14.11 8.20 -27.29
N SER A 93 13.81 9.46 -27.55
CA SER A 93 13.93 10.07 -28.89
C SER A 93 15.33 9.94 -29.46
N VAL A 94 16.37 10.19 -28.65
CA VAL A 94 17.77 9.95 -29.06
C VAL A 94 18.00 8.47 -29.35
N GLY A 95 17.53 7.57 -28.48
CA GLY A 95 17.64 6.12 -28.65
C GLY A 95 17.03 5.59 -29.95
N TYR A 96 15.97 6.23 -30.44
CA TYR A 96 15.36 5.91 -31.75
C TYR A 96 16.15 6.47 -32.94
N ARG A 97 16.88 7.58 -32.77
CA ARG A 97 17.64 8.26 -33.83
C ARG A 97 19.09 7.75 -33.96
N VAL A 98 19.67 7.16 -32.92
CA VAL A 98 21.05 6.65 -32.95
C VAL A 98 21.18 5.34 -33.74
N ASN A 99 22.18 5.29 -34.63
CA ASN A 99 22.57 4.08 -35.35
C ASN A 99 23.72 3.36 -34.64
N SER A 100 23.42 2.57 -33.61
CA SER A 100 24.36 1.66 -32.95
C SER A 100 23.69 0.33 -32.60
N LYS A 101 24.49 -0.71 -32.35
CA LYS A 101 23.98 -1.99 -31.82
C LYS A 101 23.22 -1.76 -30.52
N ARG A 102 23.72 -0.88 -29.64
CA ARG A 102 23.04 -0.48 -28.41
C ARG A 102 21.73 0.24 -28.66
N GLY A 103 21.68 1.17 -29.60
CA GLY A 103 20.43 1.81 -30.03
C GLY A 103 19.39 0.79 -30.49
N THR A 104 19.80 -0.20 -31.28
CA THR A 104 18.91 -1.29 -31.71
C THR A 104 18.39 -2.11 -30.53
N GLN A 105 19.27 -2.52 -29.60
CA GLN A 105 18.82 -3.28 -28.42
C GLN A 105 17.90 -2.45 -27.51
N PHE A 106 18.20 -1.16 -27.33
CA PHE A 106 17.36 -0.24 -26.57
C PHE A 106 15.96 -0.11 -27.20
N ARG A 107 15.86 0.06 -28.53
CA ARG A 107 14.58 0.10 -29.23
C ARG A 107 13.77 -1.19 -29.09
N ILE A 108 14.42 -2.35 -29.17
CA ILE A 108 13.76 -3.65 -28.94
C ILE A 108 13.19 -3.70 -27.52
N TRP A 109 14.00 -3.32 -26.53
CA TRP A 109 13.58 -3.28 -25.13
C TRP A 109 12.42 -2.31 -24.89
N ALA A 110 12.52 -1.07 -25.37
CA ALA A 110 11.48 -0.04 -25.21
C ALA A 110 10.16 -0.47 -25.87
N THR A 111 10.25 -1.02 -27.09
CA THR A 111 9.08 -1.55 -27.80
C THR A 111 8.45 -2.72 -27.07
N GLN A 112 9.26 -3.61 -26.47
CA GLN A 112 8.74 -4.72 -25.68
C GLN A 112 8.00 -4.22 -24.43
N ARG A 113 8.56 -3.24 -23.71
CA ARG A 113 7.90 -2.63 -22.53
C ARG A 113 6.59 -1.95 -22.88
N LEU A 114 6.53 -1.22 -23.99
CA LEU A 114 5.29 -0.62 -24.49
C LEU A 114 4.25 -1.71 -24.84
N LYS A 115 4.67 -2.81 -25.47
CA LYS A 115 3.78 -3.95 -25.74
C LYS A 115 3.28 -4.60 -24.46
N ASP A 116 4.16 -4.83 -23.49
CA ASP A 116 3.79 -5.39 -22.19
C ASP A 116 2.71 -4.50 -21.53
N TYR A 117 2.90 -3.19 -21.54
CA TYR A 117 1.91 -2.23 -21.00
C TYR A 117 0.58 -2.22 -21.77
N LEU A 118 0.62 -2.24 -23.10
CA LEU A 118 -0.60 -2.22 -23.93
C LEU A 118 -1.40 -3.53 -23.86
N VAL A 119 -0.73 -4.68 -23.69
CA VAL A 119 -1.38 -5.99 -23.67
C VAL A 119 -1.77 -6.41 -22.26
N GLN A 120 -0.92 -6.16 -21.26
CA GLN A 120 -1.11 -6.61 -19.88
C GLN A 120 -1.64 -5.49 -18.96
N GLY A 121 -1.65 -4.23 -19.42
CA GLY A 121 -2.06 -3.07 -18.63
C GLY A 121 -0.99 -2.55 -17.67
N TYR A 122 0.18 -3.19 -17.60
CA TYR A 122 1.28 -2.81 -16.72
C TYR A 122 2.63 -3.33 -17.25
N ALA A 123 3.75 -2.79 -16.76
CA ALA A 123 5.10 -3.31 -17.00
C ALA A 123 5.82 -3.54 -15.66
N ILE A 124 6.30 -4.76 -15.41
CA ILE A 124 6.98 -5.13 -14.15
C ILE A 124 8.51 -5.07 -14.32
N ASN A 125 9.18 -4.45 -13.35
CA ASN A 125 10.62 -4.61 -13.14
C ASN A 125 10.87 -5.74 -12.13
N GLN A 126 11.11 -6.95 -12.64
CA GLN A 126 11.21 -8.17 -11.85
C GLN A 126 12.32 -8.11 -10.79
N LYS A 127 13.51 -7.60 -11.13
CA LYS A 127 14.62 -7.47 -10.18
C LYS A 127 14.30 -6.52 -9.04
N ARG A 128 13.69 -5.38 -9.35
CA ARG A 128 13.30 -4.39 -8.33
C ARG A 128 12.20 -4.95 -7.43
N LEU A 129 11.26 -5.71 -7.99
CA LEU A 129 10.25 -6.42 -7.21
C LEU A 129 10.91 -7.43 -6.27
N GLU A 130 11.86 -8.23 -6.76
CA GLU A 130 12.60 -9.20 -5.95
C GLU A 130 13.44 -8.53 -4.86
N GLN A 131 14.13 -7.42 -5.16
CA GLN A 131 14.87 -6.64 -4.16
C GLN A 131 13.93 -6.06 -3.09
N THR A 132 12.80 -5.48 -3.48
CA THR A 132 11.80 -4.94 -2.56
C THR A 132 11.22 -6.07 -1.69
N GLN A 133 10.93 -7.24 -2.28
CA GLN A 133 10.48 -8.41 -1.55
C GLN A 133 11.54 -8.94 -0.57
N GLN A 134 12.83 -8.90 -0.94
CA GLN A 134 13.94 -9.25 -0.05
C GLN A 134 14.09 -8.25 1.10
N GLU A 135 13.97 -6.96 0.85
CA GLU A 135 13.97 -5.92 1.89
C GLU A 135 12.80 -6.10 2.86
N VAL A 136 11.58 -6.32 2.35
CA VAL A 136 10.41 -6.63 3.16
C VAL A 136 10.63 -7.91 3.96
N LYS A 137 11.17 -8.97 3.34
CA LYS A 137 11.49 -10.23 4.04
C LYS A 137 12.53 -10.01 5.15
N LEU A 138 13.54 -9.19 4.92
CA LEU A 138 14.57 -8.87 5.90
C LEU A 138 14.01 -8.05 7.06
N LEU A 139 13.09 -7.10 6.78
CA LEU A 139 12.34 -6.38 7.80
C LEU A 139 11.44 -7.32 8.62
N LYS A 140 10.67 -8.20 7.97
CA LYS A 140 9.85 -9.22 8.63
C LYS A 140 10.71 -10.13 9.51
N SER A 141 11.84 -10.64 9.00
CA SER A 141 12.77 -11.45 9.78
C SER A 141 13.40 -10.68 10.94
N GLY A 142 13.65 -9.38 10.80
CA GLY A 142 14.11 -8.52 11.90
C GLY A 142 13.07 -8.39 13.01
N ILE A 143 11.80 -8.19 12.65
CA ILE A 143 10.67 -8.20 13.60
C ILE A 143 10.55 -9.57 14.27
N GLN A 144 10.64 -10.66 13.52
CA GLN A 144 10.59 -12.03 14.06
C GLN A 144 11.74 -12.35 15.02
N ILE A 145 12.97 -11.89 14.73
CA ILE A 145 14.11 -12.04 15.63
C ILE A 145 13.88 -11.25 16.92
N LEU A 146 13.32 -10.04 16.83
CA LEU A 146 12.95 -9.25 18.00
C LEU A 146 11.85 -9.97 18.79
N SER A 147 10.78 -10.46 18.16
CA SER A 147 9.71 -11.23 18.81
C SER A 147 10.24 -12.48 19.52
N ARG A 148 11.12 -13.25 18.87
CA ARG A 148 11.75 -14.44 19.48
C ARG A 148 12.73 -14.09 20.59
N ALA A 149 13.46 -12.99 20.47
CA ALA A 149 14.35 -12.51 21.53
C ALA A 149 13.57 -12.00 22.74
N ILE A 150 12.37 -11.45 22.52
CA ILE A 150 11.41 -11.08 23.56
C ILE A 150 10.90 -12.35 24.27
N GLU A 151 10.49 -13.37 23.51
CA GLU A 151 10.05 -14.67 24.07
C GLU A 151 11.18 -15.42 24.81
N SER A 152 12.41 -15.38 24.31
CA SER A 152 13.54 -16.15 24.87
C SER A 152 14.27 -15.45 26.02
N LYS A 153 13.92 -14.20 26.36
CA LYS A 153 14.54 -13.42 27.46
C LYS A 153 13.56 -12.91 28.52
N ALA A 154 12.32 -13.40 28.53
CA ALA A 154 11.32 -13.05 29.54
C ALA A 154 11.69 -13.47 31.00
N GLU A 155 12.84 -14.12 31.23
CA GLU A 155 13.36 -14.41 32.57
C GLU A 155 14.47 -13.45 33.06
N GLU A 156 14.98 -12.52 32.22
CA GLU A 156 15.93 -11.49 32.66
C GLU A 156 15.16 -10.21 33.08
N ALA A 157 15.27 -9.86 34.37
CA ALA A 157 14.64 -8.69 34.98
C ALA A 157 14.84 -7.40 34.15
N GLY A 158 13.75 -6.86 33.60
CA GLY A 158 13.74 -5.61 32.82
C GLY A 158 12.76 -5.58 31.64
N PHE A 159 12.20 -6.73 31.24
CA PHE A 159 11.33 -6.85 30.06
C PHE A 159 9.87 -7.26 30.35
N GLU A 160 9.45 -7.31 31.62
CA GLU A 160 8.06 -7.65 32.03
C GLU A 160 6.98 -6.78 31.35
N TRP A 161 7.33 -5.58 30.90
CA TRP A 161 6.38 -4.72 30.17
C TRP A 161 5.99 -5.29 28.81
N LEU A 162 6.84 -6.13 28.19
CA LEU A 162 6.54 -6.77 26.91
C LEU A 162 5.44 -7.83 27.02
N ASP A 163 5.25 -8.44 28.19
CA ASP A 163 4.13 -9.34 28.43
C ASP A 163 2.77 -8.63 28.23
N GLN A 164 2.73 -7.32 28.49
CA GLN A 164 1.53 -6.50 28.24
C GLN A 164 1.23 -6.33 26.74
N TYR A 165 2.23 -6.52 25.87
CA TYR A 165 2.12 -6.38 24.42
C TYR A 165 2.20 -7.71 23.67
N ALA A 166 2.43 -8.83 24.36
CA ALA A 166 2.59 -10.16 23.76
C ALA A 166 1.44 -10.51 22.80
N LYS A 167 0.18 -10.30 23.23
CA LYS A 167 -1.01 -10.54 22.40
C LYS A 167 -1.03 -9.73 21.10
N GLY A 168 -0.54 -8.49 21.14
CA GLY A 168 -0.46 -7.62 19.97
C GLY A 168 0.65 -8.03 19.00
N LEU A 169 1.79 -8.48 19.53
CA LEU A 169 2.91 -9.00 18.74
C LEU A 169 2.56 -10.34 18.08
N GLU A 170 1.87 -11.23 18.79
CA GLU A 170 1.34 -12.49 18.26
C GLU A 170 0.40 -12.24 17.07
N LEU A 171 -0.52 -11.28 17.18
CA LEU A 171 -1.41 -10.90 16.07
C LEU A 171 -0.65 -10.45 14.81
N LEU A 172 0.47 -9.73 14.97
CA LEU A 172 1.32 -9.33 13.85
C LEU A 172 2.02 -10.52 13.21
N ASP A 173 2.49 -11.47 14.02
CA ASP A 173 3.12 -12.69 13.52
C ASP A 173 2.10 -13.57 12.77
N ASP A 174 0.88 -13.69 13.28
CA ASP A 174 -0.22 -14.42 12.63
C ASP A 174 -0.63 -13.78 11.30
N TYR A 175 -0.61 -12.45 11.22
CA TYR A 175 -0.82 -11.75 9.95
C TYR A 175 0.27 -12.09 8.93
N ASP A 176 1.54 -12.07 9.36
CA ASP A 176 2.68 -12.32 8.47
C ASP A 176 2.76 -13.76 7.97
N HIS A 177 2.24 -14.72 8.74
CA HIS A 177 2.23 -16.15 8.42
C HIS A 177 0.88 -16.69 7.90
N GLU A 178 -0.10 -15.82 7.64
CA GLU A 178 -1.46 -16.19 7.20
C GLU A 178 -2.20 -17.12 8.19
N GLN A 179 -1.93 -16.96 9.49
CA GLN A 179 -2.48 -17.76 10.59
C GLN A 179 -3.59 -17.07 11.38
N LEU A 180 -4.07 -15.91 10.91
CA LEU A 180 -5.21 -15.19 11.50
C LEU A 180 -6.42 -16.10 11.72
N ASP A 181 -7.17 -15.81 12.78
CA ASP A 181 -8.39 -16.51 13.12
C ASP A 181 -9.44 -16.34 12.02
N LYS A 182 -9.79 -17.46 11.39
CA LYS A 182 -10.81 -17.49 10.32
C LYS A 182 -12.23 -17.54 10.86
N LYS A 183 -12.39 -17.95 12.11
CA LYS A 183 -13.68 -18.14 12.78
C LYS A 183 -13.64 -17.55 14.19
N GLY A 184 -14.74 -16.96 14.60
CA GLY A 184 -14.94 -16.53 15.98
C GLY A 184 -15.21 -17.69 16.93
N ILE A 185 -15.04 -17.44 18.22
CA ILE A 185 -15.22 -18.44 19.27
C ILE A 185 -16.70 -18.56 19.67
N THR A 186 -17.51 -17.52 19.47
CA THR A 186 -18.88 -17.46 19.96
C THR A 186 -19.89 -17.99 18.93
N LEU A 187 -20.16 -19.30 18.98
CA LEU A 187 -21.03 -20.02 18.02
C LEU A 187 -22.51 -20.13 18.47
N ARG A 188 -23.10 -19.04 18.95
CA ARG A 188 -24.52 -19.00 19.34
C ARG A 188 -25.33 -18.10 18.41
N LYS A 189 -26.66 -18.26 18.44
CA LYS A 189 -27.56 -17.41 17.64
C LYS A 189 -27.40 -15.94 18.02
N ALA A 190 -27.21 -15.09 17.01
CA ALA A 190 -27.05 -13.65 17.20
C ALA A 190 -28.38 -13.02 17.62
N THR A 191 -28.29 -12.04 18.51
CA THR A 191 -29.36 -11.07 18.76
C THR A 191 -29.13 -9.89 17.83
N TYR A 192 -29.94 -9.78 16.78
CA TYR A 192 -29.83 -8.70 15.80
C TYR A 192 -30.57 -7.46 16.32
N PRO A 193 -29.87 -6.32 16.51
CA PRO A 193 -30.55 -5.06 16.75
C PRO A 193 -31.46 -4.75 15.56
N LYS A 194 -32.69 -4.32 15.81
CA LYS A 194 -33.59 -3.95 14.71
C LYS A 194 -33.05 -2.71 13.98
N PRO A 195 -33.34 -2.53 12.68
CA PRO A 195 -32.90 -1.36 11.93
C PRO A 195 -33.24 -0.02 12.60
N GLU A 196 -34.38 0.07 13.28
CA GLU A 196 -34.81 1.28 13.99
C GLU A 196 -33.88 1.63 15.16
N VAL A 197 -33.27 0.62 15.81
CA VAL A 197 -32.33 0.82 16.91
C VAL A 197 -31.02 1.41 16.39
N TYR A 198 -30.54 0.92 15.24
CA TYR A 198 -29.36 1.50 14.60
C TYR A 198 -29.63 2.94 14.13
N GLN A 199 -30.79 3.18 13.52
CA GLN A 199 -31.18 4.54 13.08
C GLN A 199 -31.28 5.50 14.25
N ALA A 200 -31.81 5.09 15.40
CA ALA A 200 -31.87 5.93 16.59
C ALA A 200 -30.46 6.42 17.04
N ILE A 201 -29.45 5.56 16.97
CA ILE A 201 -28.06 5.95 17.27
C ILE A 201 -27.52 6.92 16.22
N ILE A 202 -27.78 6.66 14.94
CA ILE A 202 -27.32 7.52 13.84
C ILE A 202 -27.96 8.92 13.95
N GLU A 203 -29.25 8.99 14.28
CA GLU A 203 -29.95 10.26 14.53
C GLU A 203 -29.40 11.01 15.74
N GLU A 204 -29.01 10.30 16.79
CA GLU A 204 -28.32 10.94 17.92
C GLU A 204 -26.96 11.51 17.50
N MET A 205 -26.17 10.73 16.75
CA MET A 205 -24.87 11.18 16.24
C MET A 205 -25.00 12.41 15.33
N LYS A 206 -26.06 12.49 14.51
CA LYS A 206 -26.30 13.65 13.62
C LYS A 206 -26.40 14.97 14.37
N LYS A 207 -26.89 14.98 15.61
CA LYS A 207 -27.04 16.20 16.41
C LYS A 207 -25.70 16.85 16.75
N ASP A 208 -24.63 16.07 16.82
CA ASP A 208 -23.29 16.52 17.17
C ASP A 208 -22.45 16.96 15.95
N PHE A 209 -22.99 16.89 14.74
CA PHE A 209 -22.30 17.28 13.50
C PHE A 209 -22.98 18.43 12.78
N ASP A 210 -22.22 19.51 12.51
CA ASP A 210 -22.61 20.66 11.68
C ASP A 210 -22.63 20.34 10.16
N SER A 211 -23.10 19.16 9.77
CA SER A 211 -23.12 18.71 8.37
C SER A 211 -24.48 18.17 7.99
N ALA A 212 -25.13 18.84 7.03
CA ALA A 212 -26.41 18.41 6.47
C ALA A 212 -26.34 17.07 5.72
N VAL A 213 -25.14 16.56 5.41
CA VAL A 213 -24.93 15.32 4.65
C VAL A 213 -24.50 14.13 5.53
N PHE A 214 -24.18 14.37 6.80
CA PHE A 214 -23.75 13.29 7.70
C PHE A 214 -24.91 12.34 8.03
N GLY A 215 -24.69 11.03 7.87
CA GLY A 215 -25.68 10.00 8.20
C GLY A 215 -26.93 10.02 7.32
N VAL A 216 -26.92 10.76 6.21
CA VAL A 216 -27.95 10.65 5.17
C VAL A 216 -27.68 9.37 4.39
N GLU A 217 -28.64 8.44 4.40
CA GLU A 217 -28.54 7.20 3.62
C GLU A 217 -28.43 7.54 2.14
N LYS A 218 -27.46 6.92 1.47
CA LYS A 218 -27.22 7.13 0.03
C LYS A 218 -28.16 6.28 -0.82
N ASP A 219 -28.39 5.05 -0.37
CA ASP A 219 -29.20 4.01 -1.00
C ASP A 219 -29.58 2.95 0.06
N GLU A 220 -30.15 1.82 -0.36
CA GLU A 220 -30.47 0.69 0.53
C GLU A 220 -29.23 -0.08 1.03
N GLY A 221 -28.01 0.41 0.81
CA GLY A 221 -26.76 -0.24 1.19
C GLY A 221 -26.63 -0.50 2.69
N PHE A 222 -27.24 0.34 3.53
CA PHE A 222 -27.27 0.14 4.98
C PHE A 222 -28.10 -1.09 5.38
N TYR A 223 -29.35 -1.17 4.89
CA TYR A 223 -30.22 -2.32 5.10
C TYR A 223 -29.66 -3.59 4.45
N GLY A 224 -29.01 -3.45 3.29
CA GLY A 224 -28.29 -4.53 2.62
C GLY A 224 -27.17 -5.11 3.49
N ALA A 225 -26.41 -4.27 4.18
CA ALA A 225 -25.35 -4.70 5.09
C ALA A 225 -25.91 -5.49 6.29
N ILE A 226 -27.00 -5.01 6.91
CA ILE A 226 -27.68 -5.72 8.01
C ILE A 226 -28.23 -7.06 7.53
N ALA A 227 -28.94 -7.07 6.40
CA ALA A 227 -29.50 -8.30 5.84
C ALA A 227 -28.40 -9.31 5.46
N GLN A 228 -27.23 -8.85 5.01
CA GLN A 228 -26.14 -9.74 4.61
C GLN A 228 -25.54 -10.50 5.79
N ILE A 229 -25.44 -9.91 6.98
CA ILE A 229 -24.94 -10.61 8.17
C ILE A 229 -25.97 -11.59 8.76
N GLU A 230 -27.24 -11.47 8.36
CA GLU A 230 -28.34 -12.36 8.75
C GLU A 230 -28.51 -13.55 7.79
N LYS A 231 -27.91 -13.48 6.59
CA LYS A 231 -28.09 -14.52 5.55
C LYS A 231 -27.34 -15.80 5.89
N GLY A 232 -27.93 -16.90 5.42
CA GLY A 232 -27.37 -18.25 5.47
C GLY A 232 -27.88 -19.10 4.32
N PHE A 233 -27.35 -20.31 4.21
CA PHE A 233 -27.82 -21.34 3.30
C PHE A 233 -28.26 -22.57 4.11
N ASP A 234 -29.49 -23.03 3.86
CA ASP A 234 -30.15 -24.07 4.64
C ASP A 234 -30.22 -23.72 6.14
N SER A 235 -29.52 -24.48 6.99
CA SER A 235 -29.47 -24.26 8.44
C SER A 235 -28.16 -23.64 8.92
N GLU A 236 -27.27 -23.23 7.99
CA GLU A 236 -25.97 -22.64 8.30
C GLU A 236 -25.90 -21.16 7.87
N ASP A 237 -25.57 -20.29 8.81
CA ASP A 237 -25.29 -18.88 8.53
C ASP A 237 -24.02 -18.74 7.69
N PHE A 238 -23.96 -17.76 6.77
CA PHE A 238 -22.73 -17.46 6.01
C PHE A 238 -21.57 -17.04 6.91
N TYR A 239 -21.91 -16.45 8.07
CA TYR A 239 -20.99 -16.06 9.12
C TYR A 239 -21.41 -16.80 10.40
N PRO A 240 -20.81 -17.96 10.72
CA PRO A 240 -21.29 -18.81 11.81
C PRO A 240 -21.13 -18.20 13.21
N SER A 241 -20.08 -17.40 13.42
CA SER A 241 -19.78 -16.80 14.72
C SER A 241 -20.26 -15.35 14.84
N LEU A 242 -20.43 -14.87 16.08
CA LEU A 242 -20.82 -13.48 16.33
C LEU A 242 -19.71 -12.50 15.92
N GLU A 243 -18.44 -12.90 16.06
CA GLU A 243 -17.27 -12.13 15.70
C GLU A 243 -17.20 -11.91 14.18
N GLU A 244 -17.48 -12.95 13.38
CA GLU A 244 -17.57 -12.83 11.92
C GLU A 244 -18.70 -11.89 11.50
N LYS A 245 -19.89 -12.00 12.12
CA LYS A 245 -21.02 -11.11 11.84
C LYS A 245 -20.70 -9.66 12.18
N ALA A 246 -20.07 -9.41 13.33
CA ALA A 246 -19.66 -8.07 13.73
C ALA A 246 -18.62 -7.50 12.76
N ALA A 247 -17.58 -8.26 12.43
CA ALA A 247 -16.55 -7.87 11.48
C ALA A 247 -17.14 -7.50 10.11
N MET A 248 -18.06 -8.31 9.61
CA MET A 248 -18.70 -8.08 8.32
C MET A 248 -19.68 -6.91 8.34
N LEU A 249 -20.39 -6.67 9.44
CA LEU A 249 -21.23 -5.48 9.59
C LEU A 249 -20.39 -4.20 9.46
N LEU A 250 -19.26 -4.15 10.17
CA LEU A 250 -18.32 -3.03 10.10
C LEU A 250 -17.79 -2.86 8.66
N TYR A 251 -17.35 -3.95 8.04
CA TYR A 251 -16.82 -3.95 6.69
C TYR A 251 -17.82 -3.43 5.66
N LEU A 252 -19.04 -3.98 5.64
CA LEU A 252 -20.05 -3.67 4.63
C LEU A 252 -20.54 -2.23 4.72
N ILE A 253 -20.80 -1.71 5.93
CA ILE A 253 -21.24 -0.32 6.09
C ILE A 253 -20.20 0.66 5.55
N ILE A 254 -18.92 0.39 5.83
CA ILE A 254 -17.82 1.26 5.40
C ILE A 254 -17.56 1.16 3.90
N LYS A 255 -17.45 -0.06 3.36
CA LYS A 255 -17.07 -0.29 1.96
C LYS A 255 -18.19 -0.03 0.96
N ASN A 256 -19.44 -0.28 1.34
CA ASN A 256 -20.58 0.00 0.46
C ASN A 256 -20.92 1.50 0.42
N HIS A 257 -20.28 2.33 1.25
CA HIS A 257 -20.59 3.74 1.38
C HIS A 257 -22.11 3.97 1.57
N ALA A 258 -22.69 3.24 2.53
CA ALA A 258 -24.13 3.23 2.79
C ALA A 258 -24.73 4.63 3.07
N PHE A 259 -23.89 5.58 3.50
CA PHE A 259 -24.25 6.95 3.78
C PHE A 259 -23.46 7.92 2.90
N VAL A 260 -24.03 9.11 2.65
CA VAL A 260 -23.38 10.20 1.90
C VAL A 260 -22.09 10.65 2.60
N ASP A 261 -22.14 10.81 3.92
CA ASP A 261 -20.96 11.01 4.77
C ASP A 261 -21.14 10.27 6.12
N GLY A 262 -20.03 9.97 6.79
CA GLY A 262 -20.02 9.39 8.12
C GLY A 262 -19.82 7.88 8.19
N ASN A 263 -19.71 7.19 7.04
CA ASN A 263 -19.60 5.72 6.95
C ASN A 263 -18.65 5.08 7.97
N LYS A 264 -17.46 5.64 8.17
CA LYS A 264 -16.48 5.17 9.17
C LYS A 264 -17.02 5.21 10.60
N ARG A 265 -17.55 6.37 11.00
CA ARG A 265 -18.08 6.62 12.36
C ARG A 265 -19.35 5.82 12.61
N ILE A 266 -20.25 5.79 11.62
CA ILE A 266 -21.50 5.02 11.69
C ILE A 266 -21.22 3.52 11.72
N GLY A 267 -20.31 3.03 10.87
CA GLY A 267 -19.88 1.62 10.88
C GLY A 267 -19.33 1.20 12.24
N ALA A 268 -18.47 2.03 12.85
CA ALA A 268 -17.95 1.78 14.20
C ALA A 268 -19.07 1.77 15.26
N ALA A 269 -20.03 2.69 15.20
CA ALA A 269 -21.16 2.75 16.13
C ALA A 269 -22.08 1.52 15.99
N CYS A 270 -22.43 1.13 14.76
CA CYS A 270 -23.22 -0.07 14.48
C CYS A 270 -22.50 -1.34 14.95
N PHE A 271 -21.19 -1.43 14.72
CA PHE A 271 -20.35 -2.52 15.22
C PHE A 271 -20.41 -2.64 16.76
N LEU A 272 -20.21 -1.53 17.48
CA LEU A 272 -20.30 -1.52 18.95
C LEU A 272 -21.71 -1.86 19.45
N LEU A 273 -22.76 -1.36 18.80
CA LEU A 273 -24.15 -1.71 19.14
C LEU A 273 -24.41 -3.21 18.95
N PHE A 274 -23.94 -3.80 17.85
CA PHE A 274 -24.07 -5.23 17.62
C PHE A 274 -23.34 -6.04 18.71
N LEU A 275 -22.11 -5.67 19.08
CA LEU A 275 -21.40 -6.30 20.19
C LEU A 275 -22.15 -6.14 21.52
N LYS A 276 -22.75 -4.97 21.77
CA LYS A 276 -23.52 -4.70 23.00
C LYS A 276 -24.71 -5.63 23.15
N GLU A 277 -25.56 -5.70 22.13
CA GLU A 277 -26.77 -6.54 22.14
C GLU A 277 -26.42 -8.03 22.24
N ASN A 278 -25.21 -8.40 21.82
CA ASN A 278 -24.70 -9.76 21.92
C ASN A 278 -23.83 -10.03 23.15
N ASN A 279 -23.76 -9.09 24.10
CA ASN A 279 -22.95 -9.19 25.34
C ASN A 279 -21.46 -9.47 25.08
N LEU A 280 -20.90 -8.85 24.04
CA LEU A 280 -19.49 -8.95 23.64
C LEU A 280 -18.73 -7.61 23.76
N LEU A 281 -19.33 -6.58 24.37
CA LEU A 281 -18.62 -5.31 24.58
C LEU A 281 -17.52 -5.40 25.63
N HIS A 282 -17.65 -6.33 26.57
CA HIS A 282 -16.71 -6.49 27.68
C HIS A 282 -16.20 -7.93 27.77
N ASP A 283 -14.96 -8.07 28.22
CA ASP A 283 -14.35 -9.35 28.57
C ASP A 283 -14.93 -9.90 29.88
N ARG A 284 -14.47 -11.09 30.30
CA ARG A 284 -14.91 -11.72 31.56
C ARG A 284 -14.56 -10.92 32.83
N GLN A 285 -13.62 -9.98 32.73
CA GLN A 285 -13.13 -9.16 33.82
C GLN A 285 -13.83 -7.79 33.87
N GLY A 286 -14.68 -7.48 32.89
CA GLY A 286 -15.41 -6.23 32.77
C GLY A 286 -14.66 -5.13 32.01
N ASN A 287 -13.50 -5.43 31.42
CA ASN A 287 -12.78 -4.48 30.57
C ASN A 287 -13.39 -4.46 29.17
N LEU A 288 -13.19 -3.37 28.43
CA LEU A 288 -13.63 -3.29 27.03
C LEU A 288 -12.95 -4.37 26.18
N LEU A 289 -13.75 -5.13 25.43
CA LEU A 289 -13.24 -6.15 24.51
C LEU A 289 -12.37 -5.53 23.39
N ILE A 290 -12.68 -4.30 23.01
CA ILE A 290 -11.93 -3.54 22.01
C ILE A 290 -11.62 -2.15 22.59
N SER A 291 -10.34 -1.77 22.60
CA SER A 291 -9.95 -0.42 23.02
C SER A 291 -10.38 0.63 21.99
N ASN A 292 -10.44 1.89 22.41
CA ASN A 292 -10.79 3.00 21.52
C ASN A 292 -9.79 3.12 20.35
N GLU A 293 -8.50 2.92 20.63
CA GLU A 293 -7.43 2.95 19.65
C GLU A 293 -7.54 1.79 18.66
N ALA A 294 -7.87 0.58 19.14
CA ALA A 294 -8.08 -0.58 18.29
C ALA A 294 -9.31 -0.41 17.39
N LEU A 295 -10.42 0.10 17.94
CA LEU A 295 -11.63 0.40 17.16
C LEU A 295 -11.34 1.41 16.05
N ALA A 296 -10.66 2.52 16.37
CA ALA A 296 -10.29 3.53 15.39
C ALA A 296 -9.37 2.96 14.30
N SER A 297 -8.36 2.18 14.69
CA SER A 297 -7.39 1.57 13.78
C SER A 297 -8.05 0.56 12.84
N LEU A 298 -8.90 -0.34 13.35
CA LEU A 298 -9.63 -1.31 12.52
C LEU A 298 -10.60 -0.61 11.56
N THR A 299 -11.30 0.43 12.03
CA THR A 299 -12.21 1.23 11.19
C THR A 299 -11.47 1.91 10.03
N LEU A 300 -10.30 2.49 10.30
CA LEU A 300 -9.45 3.09 9.28
C LEU A 300 -8.88 2.04 8.32
N PHE A 301 -8.46 0.89 8.84
CA PHE A 301 -7.95 -0.21 8.05
C PHE A 301 -8.99 -0.76 7.08
N VAL A 302 -10.24 -0.99 7.54
CA VAL A 302 -11.38 -1.34 6.68
C VAL A 302 -11.59 -0.28 5.59
N ALA A 303 -11.54 1.01 5.94
CA ALA A 303 -11.76 2.06 4.96
C ALA A 303 -10.66 2.12 3.87
N ALA A 304 -9.41 1.86 4.27
CA ALA A 304 -8.25 1.91 3.38
C ALA A 304 -8.02 0.62 2.57
N SER A 305 -8.56 -0.53 3.02
CA SER A 305 -8.34 -1.82 2.38
C SER A 305 -8.92 -1.88 0.97
N LYS A 306 -8.37 -2.75 0.12
CA LYS A 306 -8.97 -3.08 -1.19
C LYS A 306 -10.12 -4.08 -1.03
N PRO A 307 -11.08 -4.13 -1.98
CA PRO A 307 -12.14 -5.14 -1.96
C PRO A 307 -11.62 -6.58 -1.95
N GLU A 308 -10.48 -6.84 -2.59
CA GLU A 308 -9.82 -8.16 -2.64
C GLU A 308 -9.33 -8.62 -1.26
N GLU A 309 -9.09 -7.70 -0.33
CA GLU A 309 -8.53 -7.96 1.00
C GLU A 309 -9.63 -8.21 2.05
N MET A 310 -10.90 -8.33 1.63
CA MET A 310 -12.06 -8.49 2.52
C MET A 310 -11.84 -9.60 3.56
N GLU A 311 -11.41 -10.79 3.12
CA GLU A 311 -11.20 -11.93 4.01
C GLU A 311 -10.10 -11.67 5.03
N THR A 312 -9.00 -11.02 4.61
CA THR A 312 -7.92 -10.63 5.51
C THR A 312 -8.39 -9.63 6.55
N VAL A 313 -9.17 -8.62 6.14
CA VAL A 313 -9.74 -7.62 7.05
C VAL A 313 -10.68 -8.26 8.05
N LYS A 314 -11.58 -9.14 7.59
CA LYS A 314 -12.47 -9.92 8.45
C LYS A 314 -11.68 -10.72 9.47
N ASN A 315 -10.67 -11.48 9.02
CA ASN A 315 -9.86 -12.34 9.89
C ASN A 315 -9.06 -11.54 10.92
N ILE A 316 -8.56 -10.34 10.58
CA ILE A 316 -7.92 -9.45 11.56
C ILE A 316 -8.91 -9.05 12.65
N ILE A 317 -10.12 -8.59 12.28
CA ILE A 317 -11.11 -8.16 13.26
C ILE A 317 -11.52 -9.33 14.16
N VAL A 318 -11.77 -10.51 13.57
CA VAL A 318 -12.06 -11.75 14.32
C VAL A 318 -10.92 -12.10 15.27
N SER A 319 -9.67 -12.00 14.80
CA SER A 319 -8.46 -12.27 15.60
C SER A 319 -8.34 -11.35 16.80
N VAL A 320 -8.63 -10.05 16.63
CA VAL A 320 -8.66 -9.07 17.72
C VAL A 320 -9.76 -9.42 18.73
N LEU A 321 -10.97 -9.74 18.26
CA LEU A 321 -12.10 -10.08 19.12
C LEU A 321 -11.85 -11.37 19.90
N ASN A 322 -11.23 -12.38 19.29
CA ASN A 322 -10.94 -13.66 19.93
C ASN A 322 -9.90 -13.53 21.06
N ARG A 323 -8.84 -12.74 20.87
CA ARG A 323 -7.74 -12.57 21.85
C ARG A 323 -8.14 -11.82 23.12
N ASN A 324 -9.23 -11.05 23.06
CA ASN A 324 -9.64 -10.14 24.13
C ASN A 324 -10.81 -10.63 24.98
N GLN A 325 -11.41 -11.80 24.69
CA GLN A 325 -12.53 -12.37 25.47
C GLN A 325 -12.11 -12.95 26.83
#